data_AF-A0A3L8BBN2-F1
#
_entry.id   AF-A0A3L8BBN2-F1
#
_cell.length_a   1.000
_cell.length_b   1.000
_cell.length_c   1.000
_cell.angle_alpha   90.00
_cell.angle_beta   90.00
_cell.angle_gamma   90.00
#
_symmetry.space_group_name_H-M   'P 1'
#
loop_
_entity.id
_entity.type
_entity.pdbx_description
1 polymer ?
#
loop_
_entity_poly.entity_id
_entity_poly.type
_entity_poly.pdbx_seq_one_letter_code
_entity_poly.pdbx_strand_id
1 'polypeptide(L)'
;MPGLEDFLTKLDSDALSALTEYKFLVDEVSLDYVKGQNVRAEFQQMDVALEHDANTGTYILRGANDSDTTRNSLRIWYLPWKHWDGQNEMSGVSKAVLDNRGPGLFLTSQLNGCRFTIQDQSGDGSKVTVLHLAGNYGQNLKGAQARETVEAASLENVANAASRRRYSIGQYSKNPKYMKLPNQGVRSYYDGGMATVLGVRSGGKWQFYAQQYRYDASSFVSTKAL
;
A
#
# COMPACT_ATOMS: atom_id res chain seq x y z
N MET A 1 6.59 13.40 21.81
CA MET A 1 6.57 13.24 20.34
C MET A 1 5.99 14.51 19.72
N PRO A 2 6.37 14.88 18.49
CA PRO A 2 5.79 16.05 17.83
C PRO A 2 4.27 15.86 17.69
N GLY A 3 3.51 16.95 17.86
CA GLY A 3 2.05 16.92 17.83
C GLY A 3 1.48 16.95 16.40
N LEU A 4 0.15 16.95 16.28
CA LEU A 4 -0.54 16.99 14.98
C LEU A 4 -0.09 18.19 14.13
N GLU A 5 0.13 19.35 14.75
CA GLU A 5 0.59 20.56 14.05
C GLU A 5 2.00 20.42 13.47
N ASP A 6 2.90 19.76 14.21
CA ASP A 6 4.26 19.49 13.72
C ASP A 6 4.22 18.53 12.53
N PHE A 7 3.35 17.52 12.60
CA PHE A 7 3.13 16.59 11.50
C PHE A 7 2.59 17.30 10.25
N LEU A 8 1.53 18.09 10.38
CA LEU A 8 0.91 18.80 9.26
C LEU A 8 1.88 19.79 8.60
N THR A 9 2.62 20.56 9.42
CA THR A 9 3.66 21.47 8.94
C THR A 9 4.76 20.72 8.18
N LYS A 10 5.15 19.54 8.67
CA LYS A 10 6.14 18.70 7.99
C LYS A 10 5.57 18.08 6.73
N LEU A 11 4.30 17.70 6.71
CA LEU A 11 3.65 17.14 5.52
C LEU A 11 3.61 18.16 4.37
N ASP A 12 3.34 19.43 4.67
CA ASP A 12 3.30 20.50 3.68
C ASP A 12 4.68 20.85 3.12
N SER A 13 5.71 20.83 3.98
CA SER A 13 7.07 21.22 3.61
C SER A 13 7.92 20.07 3.05
N ASP A 14 7.74 18.86 3.59
CA ASP A 14 8.46 17.64 3.25
C ASP A 14 7.59 16.41 3.55
N ALA A 15 6.63 16.17 2.65
CA ALA A 15 5.68 15.07 2.75
C ALA A 15 6.36 13.70 2.91
N LEU A 16 7.53 13.52 2.32
CA LEU A 16 8.28 12.27 2.43
C LEU A 16 8.77 12.06 3.86
N SER A 17 9.45 13.04 4.44
CA SER A 17 9.93 12.93 5.82
C SER A 17 8.76 12.81 6.80
N ALA A 18 7.67 13.54 6.59
CA ALA A 18 6.46 13.41 7.41
C ALA A 18 5.89 11.98 7.39
N LEU A 19 5.75 11.38 6.20
CA LEU A 19 5.17 10.05 6.07
C LEU A 19 6.11 8.90 6.46
N THR A 20 7.40 9.17 6.67
CA THR A 20 8.38 8.14 7.05
C THR A 20 8.80 8.22 8.51
N GLU A 21 8.72 9.37 9.16
CA GLU A 21 9.10 9.56 10.57
C GLU A 21 7.96 9.35 11.56
N TYR A 22 6.71 9.51 11.13
CA TYR A 22 5.54 9.35 11.99
C TYR A 22 4.91 7.97 11.78
N LYS A 23 4.35 7.40 12.85
CA LYS A 23 3.67 6.12 12.80
C LYS A 23 2.23 6.32 12.33
N PHE A 24 1.81 5.55 11.34
CA PHE A 24 0.47 5.56 10.81
C PHE A 24 -0.22 4.21 11.02
N LEU A 25 -1.53 4.25 11.20
CA LEU A 25 -2.40 3.09 11.02
C LEU A 25 -3.56 3.51 10.13
N VAL A 26 -3.98 2.59 9.28
CA VAL A 26 -5.10 2.78 8.37
C VAL A 26 -6.33 2.20 9.05
N ASP A 27 -7.35 3.02 9.25
CA ASP A 27 -8.67 2.53 9.64
C ASP A 27 -9.36 1.94 8.41
N GLU A 28 -9.12 0.66 8.18
CA GLU A 28 -9.67 -0.06 7.02
C GLU A 28 -11.20 -0.12 7.07
N VAL A 29 -11.84 0.00 8.23
CA VAL A 29 -13.31 -0.02 8.32
C VAL A 29 -13.89 1.19 7.61
N SER A 30 -13.34 2.38 7.83
CA SER A 30 -13.82 3.59 7.16
C SER A 30 -13.26 3.77 5.75
N LEU A 31 -12.12 3.16 5.42
CA LEU A 31 -11.43 3.40 4.14
C LEU A 31 -11.66 2.31 3.08
N ASP A 32 -11.78 1.04 3.49
CA ASP A 32 -11.88 -0.05 2.53
C ASP A 32 -13.30 -0.32 2.05
N TYR A 33 -14.32 0.21 2.72
CA TYR A 33 -15.71 -0.11 2.43
C TYR A 33 -16.44 1.08 1.81
N VAL A 34 -17.37 0.79 0.90
CA VAL A 34 -18.32 1.79 0.42
C VAL A 34 -19.20 2.20 1.60
N LYS A 35 -19.32 3.51 1.87
CA LYS A 35 -20.05 4.04 3.02
C LYS A 35 -21.48 3.46 3.09
N GLY A 36 -21.79 2.81 4.21
CA GLY A 36 -23.10 2.17 4.45
C GLY A 36 -23.30 0.82 3.77
N GLN A 37 -22.27 0.22 3.18
CA GLN A 37 -22.36 -1.07 2.48
C GLN A 37 -21.27 -2.02 2.98
N ASN A 38 -21.57 -3.33 3.00
CA ASN A 38 -20.57 -4.38 3.26
C ASN A 38 -19.84 -4.80 1.98
N VAL A 39 -19.50 -3.82 1.13
CA VAL A 39 -18.80 -4.01 -0.14
C VAL A 39 -17.51 -3.21 -0.09
N ARG A 40 -16.38 -3.86 -0.38
CA ARG A 40 -15.09 -3.18 -0.45
C ARG A 40 -15.08 -2.19 -1.61
N ALA A 41 -14.70 -0.94 -1.35
CA ALA A 41 -14.57 0.12 -2.34
C ALA A 41 -13.55 -0.23 -3.44
N GLU A 42 -13.59 0.51 -4.54
CA GLU A 42 -12.55 0.48 -5.56
C GLU A 42 -11.45 1.50 -5.24
N PHE A 43 -10.36 1.45 -6.01
CA PHE A 43 -9.36 2.53 -6.00
C PHE A 43 -10.03 3.89 -6.27
N GLN A 44 -9.80 4.85 -5.38
CA GLN A 44 -10.45 6.16 -5.46
C GLN A 44 -9.62 7.28 -4.84
N GLN A 45 -9.99 8.52 -5.16
CA GLN A 45 -9.58 9.67 -4.35
C GLN A 45 -10.53 9.82 -3.18
N MET A 46 -10.00 10.10 -2.01
CA MET A 46 -10.83 10.37 -0.84
C MET A 46 -10.19 11.36 0.11
N ASP A 47 -11.03 11.99 0.91
CA ASP A 47 -10.61 12.82 2.02
C ASP A 47 -10.45 11.93 3.24
N VAL A 48 -9.26 12.00 3.85
CA VAL A 48 -8.93 11.28 5.08
C VAL A 48 -8.64 12.27 6.19
N ALA A 49 -9.08 11.95 7.40
CA ALA A 49 -8.76 12.70 8.58
C ALA A 49 -7.66 11.99 9.38
N LEU A 50 -6.83 12.79 10.03
CA LEU A 50 -5.79 12.32 10.95
C LEU A 50 -6.28 12.44 12.38
N GLU A 51 -6.18 11.32 13.10
CA GLU A 51 -6.47 11.26 14.53
C GLU A 51 -5.20 10.83 15.28
N HIS A 52 -4.76 11.65 16.24
CA HIS A 52 -3.56 11.37 17.00
C HIS A 52 -3.90 10.66 18.31
N ASP A 53 -3.45 9.42 18.46
CA ASP A 53 -3.48 8.71 19.73
C ASP A 53 -2.26 9.10 20.56
N ALA A 54 -2.47 10.00 21.52
CA ALA A 54 -1.42 10.51 22.40
C ALA A 54 -0.75 9.43 23.27
N ASN A 55 -1.42 8.29 23.52
CA ASN A 55 -0.86 7.22 24.34
C ASN A 55 0.19 6.41 23.56
N THR A 56 -0.04 6.22 22.27
CA THR A 56 0.85 5.42 21.40
C THR A 56 1.72 6.27 20.48
N GLY A 57 1.43 7.56 20.36
CA GLY A 57 2.03 8.47 19.37
C GLY A 57 1.70 8.08 17.92
N THR A 58 0.61 7.33 17.73
CA THR A 58 0.18 6.83 16.41
C THR A 58 -0.81 7.80 15.80
N TYR A 59 -0.68 8.02 14.49
CA TYR A 59 -1.67 8.74 13.70
C TYR A 59 -2.56 7.73 12.98
N ILE A 60 -3.85 7.75 13.26
CA ILE A 60 -4.84 6.93 12.56
C ILE A 60 -5.35 7.75 11.37
N LEU A 61 -5.20 7.20 10.17
CA LEU A 61 -5.86 7.72 8.98
C LEU A 61 -7.20 7.02 8.83
N ARG A 62 -8.27 7.81 8.89
CA ARG A 62 -9.64 7.33 8.70
C ARG A 62 -10.35 8.16 7.64
N GLY A 63 -11.47 7.66 7.12
CA GLY A 63 -12.33 8.45 6.24
C GLY A 63 -12.77 9.74 6.94
N ALA A 64 -12.68 10.88 6.24
CA ALA A 64 -13.18 12.14 6.77
C ALA A 64 -14.72 12.10 6.91
N ASN A 65 -15.22 12.81 7.91
CA ASN A 65 -16.64 12.99 8.19
C ASN A 65 -16.97 14.47 8.47
N ASP A 66 -18.24 14.76 8.71
CA ASP A 66 -18.74 16.14 8.82
C ASP A 66 -18.21 16.92 10.04
N SER A 67 -17.56 16.25 10.98
CA SER A 67 -16.89 16.89 12.12
C SER A 67 -15.41 17.22 11.87
N ASP A 68 -14.84 16.76 10.75
CA ASP A 68 -13.46 17.03 10.40
C ASP A 68 -13.29 18.41 9.75
N THR A 69 -12.14 19.03 10.02
CA THR A 69 -11.78 20.34 9.48
C THR A 69 -10.83 20.18 8.29
N THR A 70 -10.75 21.21 7.45
CA THR A 70 -9.76 21.24 6.36
C THR A 70 -8.32 21.13 6.85
N ARG A 71 -8.06 21.45 8.12
CA ARG A 71 -6.72 21.42 8.74
C ARG A 71 -6.26 20.00 9.05
N ASN A 72 -7.15 19.11 9.49
CA ASN A 72 -6.83 17.72 9.81
C ASN A 72 -7.24 16.74 8.71
N SER A 73 -7.75 17.24 7.57
CA SER A 73 -8.14 16.43 6.42
C SER A 73 -7.15 16.54 5.26
N LEU A 74 -6.86 15.43 4.59
CA LEU A 74 -6.01 15.34 3.41
C LEU A 74 -6.75 14.64 2.28
N ARG A 75 -6.59 15.14 1.05
CA ARG A 75 -7.01 14.39 -0.14
C ARG A 75 -5.90 13.42 -0.55
N ILE A 76 -6.21 12.14 -0.64
CA ILE A 76 -5.26 11.10 -1.04
C ILE A 76 -5.82 10.22 -2.16
N TRP A 77 -4.94 9.49 -2.83
CA TRP A 77 -5.30 8.26 -3.53
C TRP A 77 -5.28 7.09 -2.56
N TYR A 78 -6.32 6.27 -2.55
CA TYR A 78 -6.41 5.12 -1.65
C TYR A 78 -6.68 3.83 -2.41
N LEU A 79 -5.88 2.79 -2.13
CA LEU A 79 -6.01 1.45 -2.68
C LEU A 79 -6.50 0.48 -1.59
N PRO A 80 -7.79 0.14 -1.56
CA PRO A 80 -8.34 -0.75 -0.54
C PRO A 80 -7.85 -2.18 -0.74
N TRP A 81 -7.99 -3.04 0.27
CA TRP A 81 -7.81 -4.47 0.09
C TRP A 81 -9.08 -5.11 -0.49
N LYS A 82 -8.89 -6.17 -1.28
CA LYS A 82 -9.99 -6.95 -1.86
C LYS A 82 -9.97 -8.37 -1.31
N HIS A 83 -11.14 -8.81 -0.85
CA HIS A 83 -11.37 -10.18 -0.41
C HIS A 83 -11.19 -11.19 -1.54
N TRP A 84 -11.05 -12.45 -1.17
CA TRP A 84 -11.24 -13.59 -2.07
C TRP A 84 -12.55 -13.44 -2.85
N ASP A 85 -12.45 -13.51 -4.17
CA ASP A 85 -13.60 -13.64 -5.04
C ASP A 85 -14.00 -15.13 -5.08
N GLY A 86 -15.07 -15.46 -4.36
CA GLY A 86 -15.61 -16.81 -4.30
C GLY A 86 -16.23 -17.30 -5.62
N GLN A 87 -16.60 -16.40 -6.54
CA GLN A 87 -17.18 -16.77 -7.84
C GLN A 87 -16.09 -17.10 -8.85
N ASN A 88 -15.00 -16.33 -8.85
CA ASN A 88 -13.90 -16.53 -9.78
C ASN A 88 -12.76 -17.39 -9.21
N GLU A 89 -12.89 -17.86 -7.96
CA GLU A 89 -11.86 -18.63 -7.23
C GLU A 89 -10.48 -17.95 -7.27
N MET A 90 -10.46 -16.62 -7.17
CA MET A 90 -9.22 -15.83 -7.21
C MET A 90 -9.12 -14.95 -5.97
N SER A 91 -7.91 -14.82 -5.43
CA SER A 91 -7.68 -13.82 -4.39
C SER A 91 -7.87 -12.42 -4.96
N GLY A 92 -8.44 -11.53 -4.14
CA GLY A 92 -8.68 -10.16 -4.54
C GLY A 92 -7.40 -9.44 -4.95
N VAL A 93 -7.49 -8.76 -6.09
CA VAL A 93 -6.48 -7.82 -6.56
C VAL A 93 -7.11 -6.45 -6.63
N SER A 94 -6.53 -5.51 -5.92
CA SER A 94 -6.80 -4.09 -6.14
C SER A 94 -5.72 -3.55 -7.08
N LYS A 95 -6.14 -2.78 -8.08
CA LYS A 95 -5.25 -2.19 -9.07
C LYS A 95 -5.50 -0.70 -9.18
N ALA A 96 -4.43 0.06 -9.31
CA ALA A 96 -4.49 1.47 -9.65
C ALA A 96 -3.44 1.85 -10.68
N VAL A 97 -3.72 2.90 -11.43
CA VAL A 97 -2.74 3.60 -12.26
C VAL A 97 -2.61 5.00 -11.69
N LEU A 98 -1.42 5.33 -11.19
CA LEU A 98 -1.10 6.65 -10.68
C LEU A 98 -0.32 7.40 -11.77
N ASP A 99 -0.74 8.63 -12.05
CA ASP A 99 -0.10 9.52 -13.02
C ASP A 99 0.25 10.87 -12.36
N ASN A 100 0.50 11.90 -13.18
CA ASN A 100 0.83 13.25 -12.72
C ASN A 100 -0.40 14.11 -12.35
N ARG A 101 -1.62 13.53 -12.30
CA ARG A 101 -2.87 14.23 -11.95
C ARG A 101 -3.39 13.80 -10.57
N GLY A 102 -4.29 14.60 -10.01
CA GLY A 102 -4.90 14.34 -8.71
C GLY A 102 -3.94 14.50 -7.52
N PRO A 103 -4.29 13.94 -6.34
CA PRO A 103 -3.47 14.00 -5.13
C PRO A 103 -2.02 13.56 -5.33
N GLY A 104 -1.11 14.23 -4.62
CA GLY A 104 0.31 13.86 -4.57
C GLY A 104 0.64 12.74 -3.58
N LEU A 105 -0.35 12.23 -2.86
CA LEU A 105 -0.22 11.20 -1.83
C LEU A 105 -1.03 9.96 -2.20
N PHE A 106 -0.47 8.80 -1.88
CA PHE A 106 -1.08 7.49 -2.08
C PHE A 106 -0.93 6.64 -0.82
N LEU A 107 -1.97 5.90 -0.47
CA LEU A 107 -1.94 4.87 0.56
C LEU A 107 -2.63 3.59 0.09
N THR A 108 -2.21 2.47 0.65
CA THR A 108 -2.94 1.20 0.56
C THR A 108 -3.51 0.81 1.92
N SER A 109 -4.54 -0.02 1.92
CA SER A 109 -4.87 -0.85 3.09
C SER A 109 -3.66 -1.69 3.53
N GLN A 110 -3.70 -2.14 4.78
CA GLN A 110 -2.63 -2.90 5.40
C GLN A 110 -2.37 -4.22 4.68
N LEU A 111 -1.11 -4.44 4.33
CA LEU A 111 -0.58 -5.68 3.82
C LEU A 111 -0.35 -6.65 4.98
N ASN A 112 -1.21 -7.66 5.13
CA ASN A 112 -0.98 -8.79 6.03
C ASN A 112 -0.91 -10.09 5.22
N GLY A 113 0.30 -10.65 5.08
CA GLY A 113 0.56 -11.77 4.16
C GLY A 113 0.41 -11.40 2.67
N CYS A 114 0.12 -10.13 2.37
CA CYS A 114 -0.18 -9.62 1.03
C CYS A 114 1.10 -9.26 0.25
N ARG A 115 0.94 -9.03 -1.05
CA ARG A 115 1.97 -8.49 -1.93
C ARG A 115 1.51 -7.16 -2.49
N PHE A 116 2.40 -6.17 -2.46
CA PHE A 116 2.27 -4.95 -3.21
C PHE A 116 3.24 -4.96 -4.40
N THR A 117 2.75 -4.60 -5.58
CA THR A 117 3.56 -4.54 -6.80
C THR A 117 3.51 -3.14 -7.38
N ILE A 118 4.66 -2.64 -7.83
CA ILE A 118 4.82 -1.39 -8.56
C ILE A 118 5.39 -1.73 -9.93
N GLN A 119 4.79 -1.16 -10.97
CA GLN A 119 5.23 -1.31 -12.34
C GLN A 119 5.30 0.08 -12.97
N ASP A 120 6.51 0.55 -13.27
CA ASP A 120 6.71 1.81 -14.00
C ASP A 120 6.28 1.64 -15.46
N GLN A 121 5.32 2.46 -15.89
CA GLN A 121 4.82 2.47 -17.27
C GLN A 121 5.61 3.46 -18.15
N SER A 122 6.19 4.49 -17.54
CA SER A 122 6.83 5.63 -18.19
C SER A 122 8.36 5.51 -18.28
N GLY A 123 8.97 4.67 -17.44
CA GLY A 123 10.43 4.54 -17.30
C GLY A 123 11.09 5.60 -16.43
N ASP A 124 10.38 6.69 -16.11
CA ASP A 124 10.85 7.77 -15.25
C ASP A 124 10.07 7.90 -13.93
N GLY A 125 9.12 7.00 -13.66
CA GLY A 125 8.26 7.00 -12.49
C GLY A 125 7.12 8.04 -12.48
N SER A 126 6.90 8.78 -13.57
CA SER A 126 5.78 9.73 -13.67
C SER A 126 4.41 9.05 -13.79
N LYS A 127 4.39 7.80 -14.29
CA LYS A 127 3.21 6.95 -14.39
C LYS A 127 3.50 5.52 -13.97
N VAL A 128 2.77 5.03 -12.98
CA VAL A 128 2.98 3.70 -12.40
C VAL A 128 1.66 2.94 -12.27
N THR A 129 1.69 1.63 -12.52
CA THR A 129 0.63 0.73 -12.03
C THR A 129 1.04 0.23 -10.66
N VAL A 130 0.10 0.25 -9.71
CA VAL A 130 0.27 -0.42 -8.43
C VAL A 130 -0.79 -1.49 -8.24
N LEU A 131 -0.42 -2.59 -7.59
CA LEU A 131 -1.31 -3.68 -7.23
C LEU A 131 -1.20 -3.98 -5.74
N HIS A 132 -2.33 -4.23 -5.11
CA HIS A 132 -2.42 -4.89 -3.80
C HIS A 132 -3.04 -6.27 -4.03
N LEU A 133 -2.22 -7.31 -3.92
CA LEU A 133 -2.63 -8.70 -4.06
C LEU A 133 -2.75 -9.35 -2.69
N ALA A 134 -3.91 -9.96 -2.43
CA ALA A 134 -4.16 -10.65 -1.18
C ALA A 134 -3.21 -11.86 -0.94
N GLY A 135 -2.99 -12.20 0.33
CA GLY A 135 -2.04 -13.24 0.74
C GLY A 135 -2.56 -14.69 0.70
N ASN A 136 -3.86 -14.87 0.50
CA ASN A 136 -4.58 -16.14 0.67
C ASN A 136 -4.45 -17.11 -0.52
N TYR A 137 -3.41 -16.99 -1.34
CA TYR A 137 -3.08 -17.99 -2.35
C TYR A 137 -2.52 -19.28 -1.75
N GLY A 138 -2.19 -19.31 -0.45
CA GLY A 138 -1.58 -20.44 0.24
C GLY A 138 -0.05 -20.33 0.30
N GLN A 139 0.55 -20.92 1.33
CA GLN A 139 1.98 -20.81 1.63
C GLN A 139 2.86 -21.84 0.89
N ASN A 140 2.29 -22.53 -0.11
CA ASN A 140 2.95 -23.58 -0.88
C ASN A 140 3.32 -23.12 -2.30
N LEU A 141 4.02 -23.97 -3.06
CA LEU A 141 4.47 -23.66 -4.42
C LEU A 141 3.31 -23.34 -5.39
N LYS A 142 2.17 -24.04 -5.24
CA LYS A 142 0.99 -23.80 -6.09
C LYS A 142 0.41 -22.41 -5.84
N GLY A 143 0.27 -22.02 -4.57
CA GLY A 143 -0.19 -20.70 -4.17
C GLY A 143 0.72 -19.58 -4.62
N ALA A 144 2.02 -19.80 -4.46
CA ALA A 144 3.06 -18.96 -5.04
C ALA A 144 2.85 -18.72 -6.54
N GLN A 145 2.72 -19.79 -7.34
CA GLN A 145 2.52 -19.70 -8.78
C GLN A 145 1.19 -19.02 -9.14
N ALA A 146 0.10 -19.35 -8.45
CA ALA A 146 -1.20 -18.73 -8.67
C ALA A 146 -1.15 -17.20 -8.47
N ARG A 147 -0.45 -16.74 -7.42
CA ARG A 147 -0.23 -15.31 -7.18
C ARG A 147 0.58 -14.64 -8.29
N GLU A 148 1.64 -15.29 -8.80
CA GLU A 148 2.41 -14.76 -9.94
C GLU A 148 1.55 -14.67 -11.21
N THR A 149 0.71 -15.69 -11.48
CA THR A 149 -0.18 -15.71 -12.64
C THR A 149 -1.20 -14.57 -12.58
N VAL A 150 -1.86 -14.39 -11.43
CA VAL A 150 -2.84 -13.31 -11.24
C VAL A 150 -2.17 -11.93 -11.31
N GLU A 151 -0.98 -11.79 -10.74
CA GLU A 151 -0.18 -10.56 -10.88
C GLU A 151 0.14 -10.28 -12.35
N ALA A 152 0.64 -11.28 -13.09
CA ALA A 152 0.98 -11.13 -14.50
C ALA A 152 -0.25 -10.71 -15.33
N ALA A 153 -1.38 -11.41 -15.16
CA ALA A 153 -2.65 -11.10 -15.81
C ALA A 153 -3.12 -9.67 -15.51
N SER A 154 -2.96 -9.22 -14.27
CA SER A 154 -3.32 -7.87 -13.85
C SER A 154 -2.43 -6.78 -14.46
N LEU A 155 -1.26 -7.14 -15.01
CA LEU A 155 -0.27 -6.24 -15.59
C LEU A 155 -0.20 -6.30 -17.13
N GLU A 156 -1.05 -7.07 -17.82
CA GLU A 156 -0.91 -7.47 -19.24
C GLU A 156 -0.80 -6.34 -20.29
N ASN A 157 -0.88 -5.06 -19.92
CA ASN A 157 -0.75 -3.92 -20.84
C ASN A 157 0.44 -3.00 -20.55
N VAL A 158 1.46 -3.47 -19.81
CA VAL A 158 2.68 -2.68 -19.58
C VAL A 158 3.87 -3.32 -20.27
N ALA A 159 4.42 -2.62 -21.27
CA ALA A 159 5.42 -3.13 -22.22
C ALA A 159 6.76 -3.55 -21.59
N ASN A 160 7.01 -3.28 -20.30
CA ASN A 160 8.32 -3.43 -19.70
C ASN A 160 8.30 -4.17 -18.36
N ALA A 161 8.32 -5.51 -18.39
CA ALA A 161 8.36 -6.32 -17.17
C ALA A 161 9.64 -6.12 -16.33
N ALA A 162 10.69 -5.52 -16.90
CA ALA A 162 11.96 -5.23 -16.22
C ALA A 162 11.85 -4.10 -15.17
N SER A 163 10.81 -3.26 -15.23
CA SER A 163 10.56 -2.19 -14.24
C SER A 163 9.57 -2.60 -13.14
N ARG A 164 9.34 -3.91 -12.97
CA ARG A 164 8.53 -4.47 -11.87
C ARG A 164 9.32 -4.47 -10.57
N ARG A 165 8.71 -3.94 -9.51
CA ARG A 165 9.19 -3.98 -8.14
C ARG A 165 8.12 -4.59 -7.26
N ARG A 166 8.50 -5.53 -6.40
CA ARG A 166 7.57 -6.26 -5.53
C ARG A 166 7.96 -6.17 -4.08
N TYR A 167 6.97 -5.88 -3.26
CA TYR A 167 7.05 -5.84 -1.81
C TYR A 167 6.10 -6.91 -1.24
N SER A 168 6.60 -7.93 -0.56
CA SER A 168 5.77 -9.00 0.01
C SER A 168 5.93 -9.08 1.53
N ILE A 169 4.80 -9.08 2.24
CA ILE A 169 4.74 -9.34 3.69
C ILE A 169 4.53 -10.83 3.92
N GLY A 170 5.32 -11.39 4.84
CA GLY A 170 5.33 -12.81 5.14
C GLY A 170 6.42 -13.56 4.37
N GLN A 171 6.99 -14.56 5.03
CA GLN A 171 8.02 -15.39 4.44
C GLN A 171 7.41 -16.43 3.51
N TYR A 172 8.09 -16.71 2.39
CA TYR A 172 7.97 -18.04 1.78
C TYR A 172 8.37 -19.09 2.82
N SER A 173 7.76 -20.27 2.78
CA SER A 173 8.22 -21.39 3.60
C SER A 173 9.74 -21.56 3.43
N LYS A 174 10.44 -21.89 4.52
CA LYS A 174 11.90 -21.80 4.77
C LYS A 174 12.84 -22.51 3.78
N ASN A 175 12.43 -22.89 2.57
CA ASN A 175 13.24 -23.60 1.59
C ASN A 175 13.18 -22.99 0.17
N PRO A 176 13.90 -21.88 -0.09
CA PRO A 176 13.96 -21.25 -1.40
C PRO A 176 14.86 -21.99 -2.43
N LYS A 177 15.60 -23.04 -2.04
CA LYS A 177 16.63 -23.70 -2.88
C LYS A 177 16.14 -24.28 -4.22
N TYR A 178 14.83 -24.49 -4.39
CA TYR A 178 14.27 -25.10 -5.61
C TYR A 178 13.41 -24.16 -6.44
N MET A 179 13.31 -22.88 -6.06
CA MET A 179 12.50 -21.90 -6.79
C MET A 179 13.39 -20.97 -7.62
N LYS A 180 13.69 -21.38 -8.86
CA LYS A 180 14.03 -20.41 -9.91
C LYS A 180 12.73 -19.70 -10.31
N LEU A 181 12.34 -18.69 -9.53
CA LEU A 181 11.29 -17.77 -9.96
C LEU A 181 11.80 -17.05 -11.22
N PRO A 182 10.95 -16.87 -12.24
CA PRO A 182 11.38 -16.23 -13.50
C PRO A 182 11.95 -14.83 -13.23
N ASN A 183 13.02 -14.47 -13.96
CA ASN A 183 13.70 -13.16 -13.94
C ASN A 183 12.72 -12.01 -14.20
N GLN A 184 11.94 -11.59 -13.21
CA GLN A 184 10.91 -10.57 -13.36
C GLN A 184 11.11 -9.47 -12.32
N GLY A 185 12.13 -8.65 -12.46
CA GLY A 185 12.30 -7.46 -11.62
C GLY A 185 12.73 -7.72 -10.16
N VAL A 186 12.79 -6.65 -9.37
CA VAL A 186 13.32 -6.65 -8.00
C VAL A 186 12.23 -7.08 -7.02
N ARG A 187 12.56 -7.99 -6.09
CA ARG A 187 11.64 -8.48 -5.07
C ARG A 187 12.26 -8.37 -3.68
N SER A 188 11.53 -7.77 -2.76
CA SER A 188 11.86 -7.76 -1.33
C SER A 188 10.82 -8.53 -0.53
N TYR A 189 11.31 -9.33 0.41
CA TYR A 189 10.51 -10.02 1.42
C TYR A 189 10.75 -9.40 2.78
N TYR A 190 9.69 -9.28 3.57
CA TYR A 190 9.77 -8.76 4.92
C TYR A 190 9.05 -9.70 5.89
N ASP A 191 9.64 -9.87 7.06
CA ASP A 191 9.20 -10.76 8.13
C ASP A 191 8.29 -10.07 9.17
N GLY A 192 8.03 -8.77 8.99
CA GLY A 192 7.02 -8.04 9.74
C GLY A 192 5.62 -8.66 9.61
N GLY A 193 4.77 -8.42 10.62
CA GLY A 193 3.41 -8.99 10.64
C GLY A 193 2.45 -8.27 9.70
N MET A 194 2.68 -6.98 9.47
CA MET A 194 1.87 -6.13 8.62
C MET A 194 2.69 -4.95 8.09
N ALA A 195 2.24 -4.34 6.99
CA ALA A 195 2.77 -3.07 6.53
C ALA A 195 1.74 -2.22 5.79
N THR A 196 1.95 -0.91 5.75
CA THR A 196 1.21 -0.01 4.85
C THR A 196 2.19 0.54 3.83
N VAL A 197 1.82 0.52 2.54
CA VAL A 197 2.60 1.21 1.50
C VAL A 197 2.06 2.63 1.31
N LEU A 198 2.99 3.57 1.31
CA LEU A 198 2.80 5.00 1.15
C LEU A 198 3.47 5.41 -0.16
N GLY A 199 2.81 6.24 -0.95
CA GLY A 199 3.36 6.83 -2.16
C GLY A 199 3.35 8.35 -2.07
N VAL A 200 4.43 8.99 -2.49
CA VAL A 200 4.57 10.45 -2.55
C VAL A 200 5.00 10.84 -3.95
N ARG A 201 4.33 11.82 -4.55
CA ARG A 201 4.71 12.42 -5.83
C ARG A 201 5.56 13.65 -5.59
N SER A 202 6.85 13.57 -5.90
CA SER A 202 7.81 14.67 -5.81
C SER A 202 8.53 14.86 -7.14
N GLY A 203 8.65 16.11 -7.60
CA GLY A 203 9.23 16.42 -8.91
C GLY A 203 8.51 15.73 -10.10
N GLY A 204 7.20 15.49 -9.96
CA GLY A 204 6.38 14.80 -10.97
C GLY A 204 6.51 13.26 -10.97
N LYS A 205 7.29 12.68 -10.06
CA LYS A 205 7.58 11.24 -10.02
C LYS A 205 7.07 10.60 -8.73
N TRP A 206 6.54 9.38 -8.84
CA TRP A 206 6.10 8.61 -7.69
C TRP A 206 7.26 7.91 -6.99
N GLN A 207 7.30 8.03 -5.67
CA GLN A 207 8.21 7.33 -4.79
C GLN A 207 7.40 6.56 -3.75
N PHE A 208 7.79 5.32 -3.46
CA PHE A 208 7.04 4.44 -2.57
C PHE A 208 7.86 3.98 -1.37
N TYR A 209 7.19 3.89 -0.22
CA TYR A 209 7.74 3.51 1.07
C TYR A 209 6.78 2.55 1.75
N ALA A 210 7.32 1.59 2.49
CA ALA A 210 6.54 0.67 3.28
C ALA A 210 6.84 0.94 4.75
N GLN A 211 5.79 1.24 5.52
CA GLN A 211 5.85 1.30 6.96
C GLN A 211 5.48 -0.08 7.51
N GLN A 212 6.46 -0.75 8.09
CA GLN A 212 6.32 -2.10 8.63
C GLN A 212 5.99 -2.03 10.11
N TYR A 213 5.07 -2.87 10.56
CA TYR A 213 4.70 -2.97 11.96
C TYR A 213 4.98 -4.38 12.50
N ARG A 214 5.33 -4.46 13.79
CA ARG A 214 5.25 -5.72 14.53
C ARG A 214 3.78 -6.12 14.71
N TYR A 215 3.50 -7.40 14.97
CA TYR A 215 2.14 -7.93 15.10
C TYR A 215 1.29 -7.21 16.17
N ASP A 216 1.92 -6.69 17.21
CA ASP A 216 1.31 -5.90 18.29
C ASP A 216 1.19 -4.40 17.95
N ALA A 217 1.62 -4.00 16.75
CA ALA A 217 1.77 -2.63 16.30
C ALA A 217 2.54 -1.73 17.28
N SER A 218 3.37 -2.26 18.18
CA SER A 218 4.03 -1.46 19.22
C SER A 218 5.20 -0.63 18.68
N SER A 219 5.75 -1.02 17.54
CA SER A 219 6.87 -0.36 16.86
C SER A 219 6.75 -0.44 15.35
N PHE A 220 7.38 0.50 14.64
CA PHE A 220 7.41 0.52 13.19
C PHE A 220 8.80 0.81 12.64
N VAL A 221 9.03 0.40 11.38
CA VAL A 221 10.20 0.79 10.59
C VAL A 221 9.73 1.19 9.20
N SER A 222 10.10 2.39 8.77
CA SER A 222 9.87 2.86 7.40
C SER A 222 11.04 2.43 6.52
N THR A 223 10.73 1.69 5.44
CA THR A 223 11.72 1.27 4.45
C THR A 223 11.27 1.74 3.08
N LYS A 224 12.19 2.20 2.23
CA LYS A 224 11.86 2.45 0.83
C LYS A 224 11.33 1.16 0.21
N ALA A 225 10.17 1.21 -0.44
CA ALA A 225 9.47 0.04 -0.98
C ALA A 225 10.10 -0.47 -2.30
N LEU A 226 11.43 -0.28 -2.44
CA LEU A 226 12.30 -0.42 -3.62
C LEU A 226 12.52 0.87 -4.43
#